data_AF-A0A520XBT4-F1
#
_entry.id   AF-A0A520XBT4-F1
#
_cell.length_a   1.000
_cell.length_b   1.000
_cell.length_c   1.000
_cell.angle_alpha   90.00
_cell.angle_beta   90.00
_cell.angle_gamma   90.00
#
_symmetry.space_group_name_H-M   'P 1'
#
loop_
_entity.id
_entity.type
_entity.pdbx_description
1 polymer ?
#
loop_
_entity_poly.entity_id
_entity_poly.type
_entity_poly.pdbx_seq_one_letter_code
_entity_poly.pdbx_strand_id
1 'polypeptide(L)'
;MIDLNRTLSLVKGGIFDPETTWRDYLPEAESWQKTAFLLTGPLILFAAAAAYLLGFLGSEVSMFGRFRPTIVSTLMTVVSSAIVAVAVAWVVSALAGAFGGKSGFGLGLAATTFAFIPGYVGQAIVWLPWIGGLLSFGLFIYALVLLWKVIPVFLSVPDGKRVGHYILSLVASIAAILIFSMTIGRFIGPTITAPSLSDMSSASDPGSESGGGLYSSLARQAELMAAAEEDRYDPPSNGRLSKDQVREFIRVMNRSEELQQQKMKKLEELAEKAERNEDVSFRDIGAMMGGMSEAAGLQTSEIEVVKSAGGNWAEHQWVRESLRTALVQKDVNDTIAHNYALYQEFEEALDPYLAY
;
A
#
# COMPACT_ATOMS: atom_id res chain seq x y z
N MET A 1 -19.81 19.95 3.56
CA MET A 1 -20.33 18.57 3.41
C MET A 1 -20.04 18.13 1.99
N ILE A 2 -19.51 16.93 1.76
CA ILE A 2 -19.20 16.42 0.41
C ILE A 2 -20.53 16.10 -0.30
N ASP A 3 -20.74 16.68 -1.47
CA ASP A 3 -21.89 16.36 -2.32
C ASP A 3 -21.50 15.24 -3.30
N LEU A 4 -21.95 14.03 -2.99
CA LEU A 4 -21.63 12.84 -3.78
C LEU A 4 -22.25 12.90 -5.17
N ASN A 5 -23.48 13.41 -5.31
CA ASN A 5 -24.17 13.50 -6.60
C ASN A 5 -23.43 14.46 -7.54
N ARG A 6 -22.95 15.58 -6.99
CA ARG A 6 -22.13 16.53 -7.71
C ARG A 6 -20.76 15.95 -8.10
N THR A 7 -20.12 15.22 -7.19
CA THR A 7 -18.82 14.58 -7.50
C THR A 7 -18.98 13.53 -8.60
N LEU A 8 -20.05 12.75 -8.56
CA LEU A 8 -20.38 11.77 -9.60
C LEU A 8 -20.70 12.43 -10.94
N SER A 9 -21.43 13.55 -10.96
CA SER A 9 -21.71 14.28 -12.20
C SER A 9 -20.43 14.87 -12.79
N LEU A 10 -19.54 15.40 -11.95
CA LEU A 10 -18.22 15.88 -12.36
C LEU A 10 -17.34 14.75 -12.93
N VAL A 11 -17.32 13.57 -12.30
CA VAL A 11 -16.58 12.40 -12.81
C VAL A 11 -17.14 11.93 -14.14
N LYS A 12 -18.47 11.75 -14.24
CA LYS A 12 -19.15 11.32 -15.46
C LYS A 12 -18.91 12.30 -16.60
N GLY A 13 -19.12 13.59 -16.34
CA GLY A 13 -18.88 14.65 -17.30
C GLY A 13 -17.41 14.71 -17.71
N GLY A 14 -16.48 14.71 -16.76
CA GLY A 14 -15.04 14.80 -17.04
C GLY A 14 -14.49 13.62 -17.84
N ILE A 15 -15.14 12.45 -17.79
CA ILE A 15 -14.79 11.30 -18.62
C ILE A 15 -15.42 11.38 -20.01
N PHE A 16 -16.74 11.58 -20.09
CA PHE A 16 -17.49 11.40 -21.33
C PHE A 16 -17.76 12.68 -22.11
N ASP A 17 -17.81 13.83 -21.45
CA ASP A 17 -18.00 15.15 -22.07
C ASP A 17 -17.12 16.21 -21.39
N PRO A 18 -15.79 16.09 -21.53
CA PRO A 18 -14.84 16.87 -20.75
C PRO A 18 -14.94 18.37 -21.04
N GLU A 19 -15.09 18.78 -22.30
CA GLU A 19 -15.07 20.19 -22.69
C GLU A 19 -16.28 20.96 -22.16
N THR A 20 -17.47 20.36 -22.21
CA THR A 20 -18.68 20.92 -21.60
C THR A 20 -18.52 20.98 -20.08
N THR A 21 -18.04 19.90 -19.47
CA THR A 21 -17.83 19.84 -18.02
C THR A 21 -16.86 20.92 -17.52
N TRP A 22 -15.75 21.14 -18.23
CA TRP A 22 -14.81 22.20 -17.85
C TRP A 22 -15.48 23.56 -17.87
N ARG A 23 -16.28 23.85 -18.91
CA ARG A 23 -16.98 25.14 -19.04
C ARG A 23 -18.03 25.35 -17.96
N ASP A 24 -18.76 24.31 -17.59
CA ASP A 24 -19.81 24.38 -16.58
C ASP A 24 -19.23 24.65 -15.18
N TYR A 25 -18.09 24.03 -14.88
CA TYR A 25 -17.44 24.14 -13.57
C TYR A 25 -16.34 25.23 -13.52
N LEU A 26 -15.95 25.82 -14.65
CA LEU A 26 -14.95 26.89 -14.74
C LEU A 26 -15.30 28.12 -13.87
N PRO A 27 -16.55 28.63 -13.84
CA PRO A 27 -16.91 29.78 -13.03
C PRO A 27 -16.70 29.54 -11.52
N GLU A 28 -16.74 28.28 -11.09
CA GLU A 28 -16.56 27.89 -9.70
C GLU A 28 -15.08 27.81 -9.29
N ALA A 29 -14.19 27.63 -10.28
CA ALA A 29 -12.74 27.58 -10.13
C ALA A 29 -12.10 28.99 -10.02
N GLU A 30 -12.82 29.94 -9.41
CA GLU A 30 -12.42 31.35 -9.27
C GLU A 30 -11.19 31.51 -8.37
N SER A 31 -11.04 30.67 -7.35
CA SER A 31 -9.88 30.66 -6.45
C SER A 31 -9.34 29.25 -6.24
N TRP A 32 -8.08 29.17 -5.82
CA TRP A 32 -7.44 27.88 -5.53
C TRP A 32 -8.12 27.17 -4.35
N GLN A 33 -8.62 27.91 -3.34
CA GLN A 33 -9.34 27.33 -2.21
C GLN A 33 -10.66 26.70 -2.66
N LYS A 34 -11.45 27.43 -3.47
CA LYS A 34 -12.71 26.90 -4.01
C LYS A 34 -12.44 25.66 -4.87
N THR A 35 -11.46 25.72 -5.76
CA THR A 35 -11.06 24.58 -6.60
C THR A 35 -10.59 23.38 -5.77
N ALA A 36 -9.83 23.62 -4.69
CA ALA A 36 -9.37 22.57 -3.79
C ALA A 36 -10.53 21.92 -3.03
N PHE A 37 -11.40 22.71 -2.39
CA PHE A 37 -12.44 22.18 -1.51
C PHE A 37 -13.71 21.72 -2.24
N LEU A 38 -14.06 22.32 -3.38
CA LEU A 38 -15.30 22.01 -4.11
C LEU A 38 -15.10 20.97 -5.20
N LEU A 39 -13.90 20.87 -5.78
CA LEU A 39 -13.64 20.01 -6.93
C LEU A 39 -12.58 18.95 -6.61
N THR A 40 -11.36 19.38 -6.29
CA THR A 40 -10.18 18.49 -6.18
C THR A 40 -10.27 17.54 -4.98
N GLY A 41 -10.61 18.05 -3.80
CA GLY A 41 -10.75 17.28 -2.58
C GLY A 41 -11.84 16.21 -2.68
N PRO A 42 -13.08 16.56 -3.09
CA PRO A 42 -14.12 15.56 -3.34
C PRO A 42 -13.72 14.48 -4.35
N LEU A 43 -13.01 14.84 -5.44
CA LEU A 43 -12.49 13.86 -6.40
C LEU A 43 -11.47 12.90 -5.78
N ILE A 44 -10.51 13.41 -5.01
CA ILE A 44 -9.49 12.58 -4.32
C ILE A 44 -10.17 11.63 -3.33
N LEU A 45 -11.12 12.14 -2.52
CA LEU A 45 -11.83 11.32 -1.55
C LEU A 45 -12.71 10.27 -2.22
N PHE A 46 -13.37 10.63 -3.32
CA PHE A 46 -14.12 9.69 -4.14
C PHE A 46 -13.22 8.58 -4.70
N ALA A 47 -12.07 8.95 -5.29
CA ALA A 47 -11.11 7.99 -5.83
C ALA A 47 -10.58 7.05 -4.74
N ALA A 48 -10.22 7.57 -3.58
CA ALA A 48 -9.73 6.79 -2.45
C ALA A 48 -10.79 5.83 -1.89
N ALA A 49 -12.04 6.29 -1.75
CA ALA A 49 -13.15 5.45 -1.31
C ALA A 49 -13.47 4.35 -2.33
N ALA A 50 -13.50 4.68 -3.63
CA ALA A 50 -13.72 3.72 -4.69
C ALA A 50 -12.58 2.69 -4.78
N ALA A 51 -11.33 3.14 -4.67
CA ALA A 51 -10.15 2.27 -4.62
C ALA A 51 -10.19 1.34 -3.40
N TYR A 52 -10.55 1.84 -2.22
CA TYR A 52 -10.69 1.03 -1.01
C TYR A 52 -11.76 -0.06 -1.20
N LEU A 53 -12.94 0.29 -1.70
CA LEU A 53 -14.02 -0.67 -1.93
C LEU A 53 -13.64 -1.74 -2.96
N LEU A 54 -13.04 -1.34 -4.08
CA LEU A 54 -12.62 -2.27 -5.13
C LEU A 54 -11.45 -3.15 -4.67
N GLY A 55 -10.48 -2.60 -3.94
CA GLY A 55 -9.38 -3.36 -3.36
C GLY A 55 -9.86 -4.33 -2.28
N PHE A 56 -10.83 -3.93 -1.44
CA PHE A 56 -11.42 -4.80 -0.44
C PHE A 56 -12.14 -5.99 -1.09
N LEU A 57 -12.99 -5.74 -2.09
CA LEU A 57 -13.72 -6.77 -2.84
C LEU A 57 -12.81 -7.66 -3.69
N GLY A 58 -11.73 -7.10 -4.26
CA GLY A 58 -10.78 -7.82 -5.12
C GLY A 58 -9.71 -8.61 -4.37
N SER A 59 -9.58 -8.43 -3.05
CA SER A 59 -8.48 -8.98 -2.24
C SER A 59 -8.41 -10.51 -2.18
N GLU A 60 -9.49 -11.23 -2.49
CA GLU A 60 -9.51 -12.70 -2.50
C GLU A 60 -9.15 -13.30 -3.87
N VAL A 61 -9.25 -12.50 -4.95
CA VAL A 61 -9.05 -12.93 -6.35
C VAL A 61 -7.79 -12.34 -6.97
N SER A 62 -7.07 -11.51 -6.23
CA SER A 62 -5.85 -10.82 -6.68
C SER A 62 -4.65 -11.76 -6.74
N MET A 63 -4.02 -11.82 -7.91
CA MET A 63 -2.74 -12.52 -8.15
C MET A 63 -1.54 -11.90 -7.39
N PHE A 64 -1.68 -10.69 -6.86
CA PHE A 64 -0.63 -9.96 -6.12
C PHE A 64 -0.65 -10.23 -4.60
N GLY A 65 -1.22 -11.37 -4.19
CA GLY A 65 -1.44 -11.72 -2.80
C GLY A 65 -2.65 -10.99 -2.19
N ARG A 66 -3.00 -11.35 -0.94
CA ARG A 66 -4.09 -10.75 -0.16
C ARG A 66 -3.74 -9.33 0.31
N PHE A 67 -3.48 -8.40 -0.61
CA PHE A 67 -3.29 -7.00 -0.25
C PHE A 67 -4.65 -6.35 -0.01
N ARG A 68 -5.11 -6.37 1.25
CA ARG A 68 -6.30 -5.63 1.68
C ARG A 68 -5.92 -4.20 2.00
N PRO A 69 -6.48 -3.18 1.32
CA PRO A 69 -6.21 -1.80 1.70
C PRO A 69 -6.67 -1.57 3.15
N THR A 70 -5.78 -1.02 3.97
CA THR A 70 -6.09 -0.61 5.35
C THR A 70 -6.56 0.84 5.37
N ILE A 71 -7.31 1.24 6.41
CA ILE A 71 -7.73 2.64 6.60
C ILE A 71 -6.53 3.59 6.57
N VAL A 72 -5.41 3.19 7.20
CA VAL A 72 -4.16 3.96 7.21
C VAL A 72 -3.59 4.11 5.81
N SER A 73 -3.52 3.02 5.02
CA SER A 73 -3.02 3.08 3.64
C SER A 73 -3.86 3.97 2.73
N THR A 74 -5.18 3.98 2.92
CA THR A 74 -6.10 4.84 2.19
C THR A 74 -5.93 6.30 2.57
N LEU A 75 -5.76 6.61 3.85
CA LEU A 75 -5.50 7.97 4.30
C LEU A 75 -4.17 8.49 3.73
N MET A 76 -3.12 7.67 3.74
CA MET A 76 -1.83 8.02 3.12
C MET A 76 -1.96 8.27 1.62
N THR A 77 -2.81 7.50 0.94
CA THR A 77 -3.12 7.68 -0.47
C THR A 77 -3.82 9.03 -0.72
N VAL A 78 -4.80 9.41 0.11
CA VAL A 78 -5.47 10.71 0.03
C VAL A 78 -4.49 11.86 0.18
N VAL A 79 -3.62 11.79 1.20
CA VAL A 79 -2.59 12.81 1.45
C VAL A 79 -1.62 12.90 0.27
N SER A 80 -1.13 11.76 -0.21
CA SER A 80 -0.20 11.70 -1.35
C SER A 80 -0.83 12.29 -2.62
N SER A 81 -2.07 11.91 -2.94
CA SER A 81 -2.81 12.45 -4.09
C SER A 81 -3.02 13.97 -4.00
N ALA A 82 -3.27 14.49 -2.80
CA ALA A 82 -3.41 15.93 -2.58
C ALA A 82 -2.08 16.67 -2.83
N ILE A 83 -0.97 16.12 -2.36
CA ILE A 83 0.34 16.73 -2.57
C ILE A 83 0.75 16.69 -4.04
N VAL A 84 0.55 15.56 -4.72
CA VAL A 84 0.81 15.44 -6.15
C VAL A 84 -0.01 16.48 -6.94
N ALA A 85 -1.30 16.65 -6.61
CA ALA A 85 -2.13 17.67 -7.25
C ALA A 85 -1.56 19.08 -7.06
N VAL A 86 -1.13 19.44 -5.84
CA VAL A 86 -0.51 20.74 -5.55
C VAL A 86 0.81 20.93 -6.31
N ALA A 87 1.68 19.91 -6.30
CA ALA A 87 2.99 19.97 -6.94
C ALA A 87 2.86 20.16 -8.47
N VAL A 88 2.00 19.36 -9.11
CA VAL A 88 1.75 19.46 -10.55
C VAL A 88 1.12 20.81 -10.88
N ALA A 89 0.09 21.24 -10.13
CA ALA A 89 -0.57 22.53 -10.34
C ALA A 89 0.41 23.70 -10.28
N TRP A 90 1.34 23.67 -9.32
CA TRP A 90 2.38 24.67 -9.17
C TRP A 90 3.34 24.68 -10.36
N VAL A 91 3.87 23.51 -10.77
CA VAL A 91 4.77 23.40 -11.93
C VAL A 91 4.11 23.91 -13.21
N VAL A 92 2.91 23.41 -13.51
CA VAL A 92 2.16 23.76 -14.74
C VAL A 92 1.86 25.26 -14.79
N SER A 93 1.42 25.85 -13.66
CA SER A 93 1.16 27.29 -13.55
C SER A 93 2.43 28.13 -13.67
N ALA A 94 3.52 27.75 -13.01
CA ALA A 94 4.78 28.49 -13.03
C ALA A 94 5.37 28.53 -14.45
N LEU A 95 5.37 27.39 -15.13
CA LEU A 95 5.83 27.31 -16.52
C LEU A 95 4.91 28.04 -17.47
N ALA A 96 3.60 28.12 -17.21
CA ALA A 96 2.71 28.91 -18.08
C ALA A 96 3.16 30.37 -18.15
N GLY A 97 3.54 30.98 -17.03
CA GLY A 97 4.11 32.33 -16.99
C GLY A 97 5.39 32.46 -17.83
N ALA A 98 6.31 31.50 -17.72
CA ALA A 98 7.55 31.48 -18.50
C ALA A 98 7.32 31.37 -20.02
N PHE A 99 6.22 30.72 -20.43
CA PHE A 99 5.85 30.55 -21.84
C PHE A 99 4.86 31.60 -22.35
N GLY A 100 4.63 32.69 -21.59
CA GLY A 100 3.79 33.81 -22.01
C GLY A 100 2.28 33.59 -21.85
N GLY A 101 1.89 32.59 -21.07
CA GLY A 101 0.53 32.39 -20.59
C GLY A 101 0.26 33.09 -19.26
N LYS A 102 -0.95 32.93 -18.74
CA LYS A 102 -1.37 33.37 -17.40
C LYS A 102 -0.78 32.43 -16.34
N SER A 103 0.06 32.97 -15.47
CA SER A 103 0.51 32.27 -14.26
C SER A 103 -0.46 32.53 -13.11
N GLY A 104 -0.91 31.48 -12.44
CA GLY A 104 -1.71 31.57 -11.23
C GLY A 104 -2.00 30.19 -10.68
N PHE A 105 -1.65 29.94 -9.42
CA PHE A 105 -1.82 28.62 -8.81
C PHE A 105 -3.28 28.12 -8.89
N GLY A 106 -4.27 29.01 -8.74
CA GLY A 106 -5.68 28.65 -8.92
C GLY A 106 -6.01 28.15 -10.33
N LEU A 107 -5.47 28.80 -11.37
CA LEU A 107 -5.64 28.38 -12.77
C LEU A 107 -4.92 27.06 -13.04
N GLY A 108 -3.70 26.90 -12.51
CA GLY A 108 -2.94 25.65 -12.61
C GLY A 108 -3.67 24.50 -11.94
N LEU A 109 -4.17 24.71 -10.72
CA LEU A 109 -4.91 23.70 -9.97
C LEU A 109 -6.20 23.31 -10.69
N ALA A 110 -6.99 24.29 -11.15
CA ALA A 110 -8.20 24.01 -11.92
C ALA A 110 -7.88 23.20 -13.18
N ALA A 111 -6.85 23.61 -13.92
CA ALA A 111 -6.43 22.91 -15.13
C ALA A 111 -6.06 21.45 -14.85
N THR A 112 -5.26 21.20 -13.81
CA THR A 112 -4.86 19.85 -13.42
C THR A 112 -6.02 19.03 -12.87
N THR A 113 -6.90 19.62 -12.07
CA THR A 113 -8.05 18.92 -11.46
C THR A 113 -8.96 18.38 -12.54
N PHE A 114 -9.28 19.18 -13.55
CA PHE A 114 -10.12 18.75 -14.67
C PHE A 114 -9.43 17.74 -15.59
N ALA A 115 -8.13 17.92 -15.85
CA ALA A 115 -7.36 16.99 -16.66
C ALA A 115 -7.19 15.62 -15.98
N PHE A 116 -7.12 15.58 -14.66
CA PHE A 116 -6.81 14.37 -13.88
C PHE A 116 -8.04 13.56 -13.47
N ILE A 117 -9.27 13.99 -13.82
CA ILE A 117 -10.50 13.22 -13.57
C ILE A 117 -10.37 11.75 -14.05
N PRO A 118 -9.92 11.46 -15.29
CA PRO A 118 -9.69 10.09 -15.71
C PRO A 118 -8.66 9.36 -14.84
N GLY A 119 -7.58 10.03 -14.44
CA GLY A 119 -6.54 9.47 -13.58
C GLY A 119 -7.06 9.06 -12.20
N TYR A 120 -7.91 9.88 -11.58
CA TYR A 120 -8.59 9.54 -10.32
C TYR A 120 -9.47 8.30 -10.45
N VAL A 121 -10.15 8.13 -11.58
CA VAL A 121 -10.93 6.92 -11.86
C VAL A 121 -10.01 5.72 -12.14
N GLY A 122 -8.90 5.93 -12.85
CA GLY A 122 -7.89 4.90 -13.10
C GLY A 122 -7.27 4.38 -11.80
N GLN A 123 -7.08 5.24 -10.80
CA GLN A 123 -6.59 4.86 -9.48
C GLN A 123 -7.57 3.93 -8.73
N ALA A 124 -8.88 4.10 -8.93
CA ALA A 124 -9.87 3.20 -8.35
C ALA A 124 -9.93 1.86 -9.10
N ILE A 125 -9.94 1.90 -10.43
CA ILE A 125 -10.15 0.74 -11.29
C ILE A 125 -8.93 -0.19 -11.35
N VAL A 126 -7.73 0.29 -10.97
CA VAL A 126 -6.51 -0.53 -10.97
C VAL A 126 -6.64 -1.82 -10.15
N TRP A 127 -7.52 -1.82 -9.15
CA TRP A 127 -7.81 -2.96 -8.28
C TRP A 127 -8.67 -4.06 -8.92
N LEU A 128 -9.20 -3.84 -10.13
CA LEU A 128 -9.91 -4.90 -10.86
C LEU A 128 -8.91 -5.98 -11.33
N PRO A 129 -9.17 -7.28 -11.05
CA PRO A 129 -8.32 -8.36 -11.52
C PRO A 129 -8.18 -8.34 -13.05
N TRP A 130 -6.97 -8.64 -13.54
CA TRP A 130 -6.59 -8.82 -14.95
C TRP A 130 -6.65 -7.57 -15.84
N ILE A 131 -7.70 -6.75 -15.73
CA ILE A 131 -7.97 -5.60 -16.61
C ILE A 131 -7.70 -4.25 -15.94
N GLY A 132 -7.62 -4.20 -14.60
CA GLY A 132 -7.51 -2.96 -13.85
C GLY A 132 -6.29 -2.12 -14.26
N GLY A 133 -5.12 -2.76 -14.37
CA GLY A 133 -3.89 -2.09 -14.82
C GLY A 133 -4.00 -1.51 -16.23
N LEU A 134 -4.57 -2.27 -17.18
CA LEU A 134 -4.73 -1.83 -18.56
C LEU A 134 -5.71 -0.65 -18.67
N LEU A 135 -6.84 -0.72 -17.97
CA LEU A 135 -7.81 0.37 -17.92
C LEU A 135 -7.24 1.62 -17.26
N SER A 136 -6.51 1.45 -16.15
CA SER A 136 -5.83 2.54 -15.44
C SER A 136 -4.80 3.23 -16.34
N PHE A 137 -4.01 2.45 -17.10
CA PHE A 137 -3.05 2.99 -18.06
C PHE A 137 -3.73 3.77 -19.20
N GLY A 138 -4.84 3.25 -19.74
CA GLY A 138 -5.63 3.96 -20.74
C GLY A 138 -6.19 5.30 -20.21
N LEU A 139 -6.69 5.30 -18.98
CA LEU A 139 -7.18 6.51 -18.31
C LEU A 139 -6.05 7.50 -17.98
N PHE A 140 -4.85 7.01 -17.67
CA PHE A 140 -3.67 7.85 -17.50
C PHE A 140 -3.29 8.57 -18.80
N ILE A 141 -3.22 7.84 -19.93
CA ILE A 141 -2.99 8.45 -21.26
C ILE A 141 -4.09 9.47 -21.57
N TYR A 142 -5.35 9.12 -21.27
CA TYR A 142 -6.46 10.04 -21.48
C TYR A 142 -6.33 11.33 -20.66
N ALA A 143 -5.91 11.23 -19.39
CA ALA A 143 -5.63 12.40 -18.55
C ALA A 143 -4.53 13.31 -19.15
N LEU A 144 -3.50 12.72 -19.76
CA LEU A 144 -2.46 13.48 -20.47
C LEU A 144 -3.01 14.23 -21.68
N VAL A 145 -3.89 13.60 -22.45
CA VAL A 145 -4.59 14.23 -23.58
C VAL A 145 -5.50 15.37 -23.12
N LEU A 146 -6.23 15.17 -22.02
CA LEU A 146 -7.05 16.23 -21.44
C LEU A 146 -6.17 17.39 -20.95
N LEU A 147 -5.06 17.11 -20.28
CA LEU A 147 -4.12 18.16 -19.85
C LEU A 147 -3.64 19.01 -21.03
N TRP A 148 -3.28 18.37 -22.15
CA TRP A 148 -2.94 19.06 -23.38
C TRP A 148 -4.06 20.02 -23.81
N LYS A 149 -5.31 19.56 -23.83
CA LYS A 149 -6.49 20.35 -24.23
C LYS A 149 -6.81 21.51 -23.26
N VAL A 150 -6.65 21.29 -21.96
CA VAL A 150 -7.03 22.26 -20.91
C VAL A 150 -6.04 23.43 -20.78
N ILE A 151 -4.74 23.20 -21.01
CA ILE A 151 -3.69 24.24 -20.88
C ILE A 151 -4.01 25.55 -21.62
N PRO A 152 -4.32 25.57 -22.93
CA PRO A 152 -4.61 26.84 -23.63
C PRO A 152 -5.89 27.51 -23.11
N VAL A 153 -6.84 26.74 -22.59
CA VAL A 153 -8.12 27.26 -22.09
C VAL A 153 -7.92 28.01 -20.77
N PHE A 154 -7.22 27.41 -19.81
CA PHE A 154 -7.08 27.95 -18.45
C PHE A 154 -5.86 28.87 -18.30
N LEU A 155 -4.75 28.51 -18.95
CA LEU A 155 -3.47 29.20 -18.78
C LEU A 155 -3.15 30.10 -19.97
N SER A 156 -3.99 30.12 -21.02
CA SER A 156 -3.82 31.00 -22.20
C SER A 156 -2.41 30.93 -22.80
N VAL A 157 -1.76 29.75 -22.75
CA VAL A 157 -0.43 29.56 -23.34
C VAL A 157 -0.54 29.66 -24.86
N PRO A 158 0.26 30.51 -25.53
CA PRO A 158 0.21 30.67 -26.98
C PRO A 158 0.50 29.37 -27.73
N ASP A 159 -0.19 29.12 -28.84
CA ASP A 159 -0.11 27.86 -29.59
C ASP A 159 1.33 27.49 -30.01
N GLY A 160 2.11 28.47 -30.47
CA GLY A 160 3.52 28.27 -30.86
C GLY A 160 4.44 27.85 -29.71
N LYS A 161 4.02 28.03 -28.45
CA LYS A 161 4.78 27.72 -27.24
C LYS A 161 4.19 26.55 -26.44
N ARG A 162 2.98 26.10 -26.80
CA ARG A 162 2.21 25.07 -26.10
C ARG A 162 2.93 23.72 -26.01
N VAL A 163 3.56 23.28 -27.11
CA VAL A 163 4.34 22.03 -27.14
C VAL A 163 5.48 22.07 -26.13
N GLY A 164 6.26 23.16 -26.14
CA GLY A 164 7.38 23.35 -25.21
C GLY A 164 6.91 23.41 -23.76
N HIS A 165 5.85 24.16 -23.47
CA HIS A 165 5.25 24.24 -22.14
C HIS A 165 4.78 22.86 -21.66
N TYR A 166 4.08 22.10 -22.50
CA TYR A 166 3.52 20.80 -22.16
C TYR A 166 4.61 19.77 -21.81
N ILE A 167 5.59 19.59 -22.71
CA ILE A 167 6.68 18.62 -22.52
C ILE A 167 7.51 18.99 -21.29
N LEU A 168 7.88 20.27 -21.15
CA LEU A 168 8.67 20.72 -20.02
C LEU A 168 7.89 20.60 -18.70
N SER A 169 6.59 20.90 -18.69
CA SER A 169 5.74 20.72 -17.51
C SER A 169 5.65 19.26 -17.11
N LEU A 170 5.50 18.33 -18.06
CA LEU A 170 5.48 16.89 -17.77
C LEU A 170 6.79 16.45 -17.09
N VAL A 171 7.94 16.77 -17.69
CA VAL A 171 9.26 16.41 -17.17
C VAL A 171 9.51 17.07 -15.80
N ALA A 172 9.18 18.35 -15.66
CA ALA A 172 9.34 19.08 -14.41
C ALA A 172 8.40 18.57 -13.31
N SER A 173 7.17 18.16 -13.64
CA SER A 173 6.25 17.53 -12.69
C SER A 173 6.77 16.18 -12.22
N ILE A 174 7.31 15.35 -13.12
CA ILE A 174 7.96 14.09 -12.74
C ILE A 174 9.16 14.37 -11.81
N ALA A 175 10.03 15.31 -12.17
CA ALA A 175 11.16 15.69 -11.32
C ALA A 175 10.71 16.22 -9.95
N ALA A 176 9.67 17.06 -9.90
CA ALA A 176 9.11 17.58 -8.66
C ALA A 176 8.53 16.45 -7.78
N ILE A 177 7.79 15.52 -8.37
CA ILE A 177 7.27 14.34 -7.66
C ILE A 177 8.43 13.48 -7.14
N LEU A 178 9.47 13.22 -7.95
CA LEU A 178 10.63 12.44 -7.52
C LEU A 178 11.39 13.11 -6.38
N ILE A 179 11.66 14.42 -6.47
CA ILE A 179 12.31 15.18 -5.40
C ILE A 179 11.44 15.14 -4.15
N PHE A 180 10.13 15.33 -4.31
CA PHE A 180 9.19 15.26 -3.20
C PHE A 180 9.18 13.88 -2.53
N SER A 181 9.16 12.81 -3.31
CA SER A 181 9.28 11.45 -2.81
C SER A 181 10.61 11.19 -2.11
N MET A 182 11.72 11.76 -2.59
CA MET A 182 13.05 11.64 -1.95
C MET A 182 13.14 12.44 -0.64
N THR A 183 12.53 13.62 -0.57
CA THR A 183 12.53 14.43 0.65
C THR A 183 11.61 13.81 1.70
N ILE A 184 10.39 13.42 1.32
CA ILE A 184 9.46 12.71 2.20
C ILE A 184 10.02 11.35 2.62
N GLY A 185 10.61 10.57 1.71
CA GLY A 185 11.23 9.27 2.03
C GLY A 185 12.40 9.40 3.02
N ARG A 186 13.04 10.57 3.10
CA ARG A 186 14.04 10.87 4.14
C ARG A 186 13.44 11.15 5.52
N PHE A 187 12.20 11.65 5.59
CA PHE A 187 11.48 11.94 6.84
C PHE A 187 10.57 10.79 7.31
N ILE A 188 10.11 9.95 6.38
CA ILE A 188 9.22 8.79 6.63
C ILE A 188 10.04 7.48 6.81
N GLY A 189 11.37 7.54 6.72
CA GLY A 189 12.20 6.35 6.61
C GLY A 189 11.95 5.65 5.27
N PRO A 190 12.75 4.62 4.92
CA PRO A 190 12.90 4.26 3.52
C PRO A 190 11.60 3.80 2.82
N THR A 191 10.49 3.57 3.51
CA THR A 191 9.46 2.53 3.32
C THR A 191 8.34 2.68 2.28
N ILE A 192 8.29 3.66 1.36
CA ILE A 192 7.08 3.76 0.48
C ILE A 192 7.29 3.90 -1.04
N THR A 193 8.51 3.93 -1.60
CA THR A 193 8.65 4.04 -3.08
C THR A 193 9.51 2.95 -3.74
N ALA A 194 8.92 2.31 -4.75
CA ALA A 194 9.41 1.20 -5.57
C ALA A 194 10.80 1.40 -6.23
N PRO A 195 11.35 0.35 -6.87
CA PRO A 195 12.68 -0.18 -6.57
C PRO A 195 13.77 0.90 -6.69
N SER A 196 14.49 1.17 -5.61
CA SER A 196 15.61 2.10 -5.66
C SER A 196 16.74 1.47 -6.49
N LEU A 197 17.04 2.10 -7.63
CA LEU A 197 18.22 1.85 -8.46
C LEU A 197 19.57 2.06 -7.71
N SER A 198 19.54 2.37 -6.42
CA SER A 198 20.73 2.57 -5.58
C SER A 198 21.32 1.28 -5.02
N ASP A 199 20.52 0.21 -4.88
CA ASP A 199 20.96 -1.03 -4.21
C ASP A 199 21.66 -2.05 -5.13
N MET A 200 21.84 -1.75 -6.42
CA MET A 200 22.69 -2.59 -7.29
C MET A 200 24.20 -2.40 -7.05
N SER A 201 24.62 -1.49 -6.16
CA SER A 201 26.04 -1.13 -5.98
C SER A 201 26.68 -1.56 -4.66
N SER A 202 25.94 -2.15 -3.73
CA SER A 202 26.40 -2.45 -2.36
C SER A 202 26.31 -3.94 -1.99
N ALA A 203 26.45 -4.83 -2.98
CA ALA A 203 26.62 -6.26 -2.74
C ALA A 203 28.07 -6.61 -2.35
N SER A 204 28.60 -6.06 -1.25
CA SER A 204 29.90 -6.49 -0.71
C SER A 204 30.28 -5.88 0.65
N ASP A 205 29.39 -5.91 1.67
CA ASP A 205 29.86 -5.66 3.05
C ASP A 205 29.10 -6.47 4.11
N PRO A 206 29.66 -7.60 4.59
CA PRO A 206 29.08 -8.40 5.66
C PRO A 206 29.57 -7.86 7.01
N GLY A 207 28.96 -6.79 7.53
CA GLY A 207 29.40 -6.25 8.82
C GLY A 207 28.61 -5.14 9.49
N SER A 208 27.61 -4.52 8.86
CA SER A 208 26.90 -3.40 9.51
C SER A 208 25.63 -3.86 10.26
N GLU A 209 25.80 -4.35 11.49
CA GLU A 209 24.76 -4.25 12.51
C GLU A 209 24.67 -2.78 12.98
N SER A 210 23.73 -2.01 12.43
CA SER A 210 22.96 -0.96 13.12
C SER A 210 22.29 0.00 12.14
N GLY A 211 20.98 0.20 12.31
CA GLY A 211 20.20 1.23 11.62
C GLY A 211 19.17 0.75 10.59
N GLY A 212 18.43 -0.33 10.88
CA GLY A 212 17.40 -0.83 9.97
C GLY A 212 16.11 -0.02 9.98
N GLY A 213 15.83 0.74 8.91
CA GLY A 213 14.51 1.34 8.67
C GLY A 213 13.46 0.29 8.28
N LEU A 214 12.18 0.68 8.25
CA LEU A 214 11.03 -0.21 7.99
C LEU A 214 11.09 -0.96 6.62
N TYR A 215 11.94 -0.54 5.66
CA TYR A 215 12.24 -1.36 4.47
C TYR A 215 13.29 -2.45 4.67
N SER A 216 14.25 -2.29 5.58
CA SER A 216 15.14 -3.40 5.92
C SER A 216 14.36 -4.53 6.61
N SER A 217 13.34 -4.18 7.42
CA SER A 217 12.43 -5.16 7.99
C SER A 217 11.49 -5.75 6.93
N LEU A 218 10.99 -4.97 5.97
CA LEU A 218 10.19 -5.52 4.86
C LEU A 218 11.01 -6.35 3.86
N ALA A 219 12.27 -5.98 3.60
CA ALA A 219 13.17 -6.76 2.75
C ALA A 219 13.52 -8.08 3.43
N ARG A 220 13.85 -8.05 4.73
CA ARG A 220 14.02 -9.25 5.55
C ARG A 220 12.74 -10.09 5.59
N GLN A 221 11.57 -9.46 5.71
CA GLN A 221 10.29 -10.17 5.70
C GLN A 221 10.00 -10.81 4.33
N ALA A 222 10.29 -10.11 3.23
CA ALA A 222 10.15 -10.62 1.87
C ALA A 222 11.13 -11.77 1.59
N GLU A 223 12.37 -11.68 2.08
CA GLU A 223 13.37 -12.73 2.01
C GLU A 223 12.92 -13.97 2.81
N LEU A 224 12.41 -13.78 4.03
CA LEU A 224 11.85 -14.86 4.84
C LEU A 224 10.64 -15.52 4.17
N MET A 225 9.76 -14.73 3.55
CA MET A 225 8.61 -15.23 2.79
C MET A 225 9.05 -15.99 1.53
N ALA A 226 10.02 -15.47 0.76
CA ALA A 226 10.56 -16.16 -0.40
C ALA A 226 11.23 -17.48 -0.02
N ALA A 227 12.04 -17.47 1.05
CA ALA A 227 12.67 -18.68 1.58
C ALA A 227 11.64 -19.71 2.12
N ALA A 228 10.50 -19.23 2.61
CA ALA A 228 9.37 -20.07 3.03
C ALA A 228 8.58 -20.63 1.83
N GLU A 229 8.46 -19.87 0.74
CA GLU A 229 7.84 -20.31 -0.52
C GLU A 229 8.69 -21.34 -1.28
N GLU A 230 10.01 -21.31 -1.10
CA GLU A 230 10.93 -22.29 -1.69
C GLU A 230 10.94 -23.62 -0.95
N ASP A 231 10.53 -23.64 0.32
CA ASP A 231 10.50 -24.86 1.11
C ASP A 231 9.57 -25.90 0.46
N ARG A 232 10.08 -27.12 0.32
CA ARG A 232 9.33 -28.30 -0.09
C ARG A 232 9.40 -29.30 1.04
N TYR A 233 8.29 -29.98 1.26
CA TYR A 233 8.19 -31.04 2.24
C TYR A 233 7.39 -32.17 1.63
N ASP A 234 7.91 -33.39 1.73
CA ASP A 234 7.24 -34.60 1.28
C ASP A 234 6.66 -35.29 2.52
N PRO A 235 5.32 -35.23 2.73
CA PRO A 235 4.69 -35.86 3.87
C PRO A 235 4.91 -37.37 3.88
N PRO A 236 4.94 -38.00 5.07
CA PRO A 236 4.99 -39.45 5.17
C PRO A 236 3.78 -40.07 4.46
N SER A 237 3.99 -41.19 3.77
CA SER A 237 2.96 -41.83 2.93
C SER A 237 1.71 -42.27 3.69
N ASN A 238 1.80 -42.42 5.00
CA ASN A 238 0.69 -42.75 5.89
C ASN A 238 -0.07 -41.52 6.42
N GLY A 239 0.42 -40.30 6.15
CA GLY A 239 -0.15 -39.03 6.62
C GLY A 239 -0.13 -38.84 8.14
N ARG A 240 0.58 -39.70 8.89
CA ARG A 240 0.60 -39.68 10.35
C ARG A 240 1.67 -38.71 10.85
N LEU A 241 1.29 -37.87 11.78
CA LEU A 241 2.21 -37.01 12.52
C LEU A 241 3.05 -37.85 13.49
N SER A 242 4.31 -37.46 13.64
CA SER A 242 5.16 -37.94 14.73
C SER A 242 5.01 -37.04 15.96
N LYS A 243 5.30 -37.59 17.15
CA LYS A 243 5.35 -36.79 18.39
C LYS A 243 6.38 -35.67 18.31
N ASP A 244 7.50 -35.89 17.63
CA ASP A 244 8.56 -34.90 17.50
C ASP A 244 8.12 -33.70 16.66
N GLN A 245 7.38 -33.93 15.57
CA GLN A 245 6.79 -32.87 14.75
C GLN A 245 5.79 -32.03 15.53
N VAL A 246 4.95 -32.66 16.36
CA VAL A 246 3.99 -31.93 17.22
C VAL A 246 4.72 -31.12 18.28
N ARG A 247 5.76 -31.67 18.92
CA ARG A 247 6.57 -30.91 19.88
C ARG A 247 7.32 -29.74 19.25
N GLU A 248 7.83 -29.91 18.03
CA GLU A 248 8.49 -28.83 17.30
C GLU A 248 7.50 -27.73 16.94
N PHE A 249 6.31 -28.10 16.46
CA PHE A 249 5.23 -27.15 16.20
C PHE A 249 4.87 -26.33 17.44
N ILE A 250 4.67 -26.98 18.60
CA ILE A 250 4.40 -26.29 19.87
C ILE A 250 5.54 -25.35 20.25
N ARG A 251 6.80 -25.78 20.10
CA ARG A 251 7.98 -24.93 20.38
C ARG A 251 7.97 -23.67 19.51
N VAL A 252 7.70 -23.81 18.22
CA VAL A 252 7.61 -22.70 17.27
C VAL A 252 6.47 -21.75 17.66
N MET A 253 5.30 -22.28 18.01
CA MET A 253 4.14 -21.48 18.42
C MET A 253 4.42 -20.67 19.69
N ASN A 254 4.94 -21.31 20.75
CA ASN A 254 5.30 -20.64 22.00
C ASN A 254 6.33 -19.52 21.75
N ARG A 255 7.35 -19.78 20.93
CA ARG A 255 8.38 -18.79 20.62
C ARG A 255 7.85 -17.63 19.78
N SER A 256 6.91 -17.90 18.89
CA SER A 256 6.23 -16.88 18.08
C SER A 256 5.39 -15.96 18.95
N GLU A 257 4.70 -16.51 19.95
CA GLU A 257 3.93 -15.76 20.93
C GLU A 257 4.84 -14.89 21.82
N GLU A 258 5.97 -15.42 22.31
CA GLU A 258 6.96 -14.63 23.07
C GLU A 258 7.47 -13.43 22.27
N LEU A 259 7.82 -13.64 20.99
CA LEU A 259 8.25 -12.55 20.10
C LEU A 259 7.14 -11.52 19.90
N GLN A 260 5.88 -11.97 19.75
CA GLN A 260 4.74 -11.08 19.62
C GLN A 260 4.53 -10.25 20.89
N GLN A 261 4.58 -10.86 22.08
CA GLN A 261 4.45 -10.16 23.35
C GLN A 261 5.57 -9.14 23.56
N GLN A 262 6.81 -9.46 23.17
CA GLN A 262 7.92 -8.51 23.19
C GLN A 262 7.68 -7.33 22.25
N LYS A 263 7.19 -7.59 21.03
CA LYS A 263 6.82 -6.54 20.08
C LYS A 263 5.69 -5.66 20.61
N MET A 264 4.66 -6.23 21.25
CA MET A 264 3.54 -5.51 21.87
C MET A 264 4.00 -4.64 23.04
N LYS A 265 4.81 -5.18 23.95
CA LYS A 265 5.35 -4.42 25.07
C LYS A 265 6.19 -3.23 24.60
N LYS A 266 6.98 -3.41 23.54
CA LYS A 266 7.75 -2.32 22.94
C LYS A 266 6.84 -1.25 22.32
N LEU A 267 5.70 -1.62 21.74
CA LEU A 267 4.69 -0.67 21.26
C LEU A 267 4.01 0.08 22.39
N GLU A 268 3.67 -0.60 23.49
CA GLU A 268 3.08 0.01 24.69
C GLU A 268 4.05 1.02 25.32
N GLU A 269 5.33 0.65 25.46
CA GLU A 269 6.37 1.58 25.96
C GLU A 269 6.52 2.83 25.09
N LEU A 270 6.40 2.68 23.76
CA LEU A 270 6.40 3.80 22.82
C LEU A 270 5.11 4.64 22.89
N ALA A 271 3.97 4.00 23.10
CA ALA A 271 2.68 4.68 23.27
C ALA A 271 2.64 5.49 24.57
N GLU A 272 3.10 4.92 25.69
CA GLU A 272 3.22 5.65 26.96
C GLU A 272 4.18 6.84 26.87
N LYS A 273 5.29 6.68 26.14
CA LYS A 273 6.24 7.77 25.88
C LYS A 273 5.56 8.92 25.13
N ALA A 274 4.69 8.60 24.18
CA ALA A 274 3.90 9.59 23.45
C ALA A 274 2.85 10.29 24.31
N GLU A 275 2.20 9.58 25.23
CA GLU A 275 1.24 10.17 26.17
C GLU A 275 1.90 11.08 27.20
N ARG A 276 3.14 10.79 27.61
CA ARG A 276 3.92 11.61 28.56
C ARG A 276 4.45 12.93 27.98
N ASN A 277 4.12 13.28 26.72
CA ASN A 277 4.62 14.47 26.02
C ASN A 277 6.16 14.55 25.97
N GLU A 278 6.85 13.42 26.14
CA GLU A 278 8.27 13.33 25.81
C GLU A 278 8.43 13.42 24.30
N ASP A 279 9.52 14.02 23.81
CA ASP A 279 9.78 14.19 22.37
C ASP A 279 9.79 12.82 21.66
N VAL A 280 8.63 12.43 21.14
CA VAL A 280 8.47 11.25 20.29
C VAL A 280 9.18 11.59 19.00
N SER A 281 10.32 10.96 18.78
CA SER A 281 11.06 11.18 17.55
C SER A 281 10.28 10.59 16.37
N PHE A 282 10.47 11.11 15.15
CA PHE A 282 9.90 10.49 13.95
C PHE A 282 10.33 9.02 13.77
N ARG A 283 11.46 8.61 14.37
CA ARG A 283 11.91 7.21 14.45
C ARG A 283 11.02 6.37 15.37
N ASP A 284 10.57 6.93 16.48
CA ASP A 284 9.67 6.28 17.43
C ASP A 284 8.27 6.05 16.79
N ILE A 285 7.77 7.04 16.03
CA ILE A 285 6.52 6.91 15.24
C ILE A 285 6.66 5.84 14.14
N GLY A 286 7.80 5.81 13.44
CA GLY A 286 8.08 4.79 12.43
C GLY A 286 8.20 3.37 13.01
N ALA A 287 8.85 3.22 14.17
CA ALA A 287 8.92 1.97 14.91
C ALA A 287 7.53 1.52 15.41
N MET A 288 6.71 2.47 15.86
CA MET A 288 5.34 2.21 16.29
C MET A 288 4.47 1.72 15.12
N MET A 289 4.53 2.39 13.97
CA MET A 289 3.79 1.94 12.78
C MET A 289 4.30 0.61 12.20
N GLY A 290 5.62 0.37 12.24
CA GLY A 290 6.21 -0.90 11.83
C GLY A 290 5.78 -2.07 12.70
N GLY A 291 5.84 -1.88 14.02
CA GLY A 291 5.38 -2.89 14.97
C GLY A 291 3.88 -3.16 14.86
N MET A 292 3.05 -2.14 14.58
CA MET A 292 1.62 -2.34 14.31
C MET A 292 1.37 -3.14 13.01
N SER A 293 2.16 -2.93 11.96
CA SER A 293 2.06 -3.68 10.71
C SER A 293 2.48 -5.14 10.87
N GLU A 294 3.56 -5.40 11.62
CA GLU A 294 3.97 -6.77 11.95
C GLU A 294 2.96 -7.47 12.87
N ALA A 295 2.40 -6.76 13.85
CA ALA A 295 1.39 -7.29 14.77
C ALA A 295 0.09 -7.68 14.06
N ALA A 296 -0.27 -6.99 12.98
CA ALA A 296 -1.42 -7.33 12.15
C ALA A 296 -1.20 -8.60 11.30
N GLY A 297 0.06 -9.04 11.13
CA GLY A 297 0.43 -10.22 10.34
C GLY A 297 0.93 -11.38 11.19
N LEU A 298 0.05 -12.01 11.97
CA LEU A 298 0.35 -13.17 12.86
C LEU A 298 1.22 -14.25 12.18
N GLN A 299 1.01 -14.49 10.88
CA GLN A 299 1.74 -15.48 10.10
C GLN A 299 3.24 -15.15 9.91
N THR A 300 3.64 -13.88 10.07
CA THR A 300 5.03 -13.44 9.84
C THR A 300 5.95 -13.87 10.97
N SER A 301 5.52 -13.75 12.23
CA SER A 301 6.33 -14.14 13.39
C SER A 301 6.65 -15.63 13.38
N GLU A 302 5.72 -16.45 12.91
CA GLU A 302 5.91 -17.89 12.80
C GLU A 302 6.94 -18.25 11.73
N ILE A 303 6.87 -17.62 10.55
CA ILE A 303 7.86 -17.80 9.49
C ILE A 303 9.26 -17.41 10.01
N GLU A 304 9.35 -16.28 10.71
CA GLU A 304 10.60 -15.82 11.31
C GLU A 304 11.19 -16.85 12.28
N VAL A 305 10.37 -17.42 13.18
CA VAL A 305 10.82 -18.45 14.13
C VAL A 305 11.24 -19.73 13.41
N VAL A 306 10.44 -20.22 12.48
CA VAL A 306 10.75 -21.46 11.74
C VAL A 306 12.07 -21.31 10.99
N LYS A 307 12.23 -20.22 10.22
CA LYS A 307 13.43 -20.04 9.39
C LYS A 307 14.67 -19.69 10.20
N SER A 308 14.55 -18.91 11.28
CA SER A 308 15.68 -18.60 12.17
C SER A 308 16.20 -19.84 12.93
N ALA A 309 15.35 -20.82 13.20
CA ALA A 309 15.73 -22.11 13.75
C ALA A 309 16.28 -23.10 12.70
N GLY A 310 16.33 -22.72 11.42
CA GLY A 310 16.71 -23.62 10.32
C GLY A 310 15.65 -24.66 9.95
N GLY A 311 14.40 -24.45 10.38
CA GLY A 311 13.26 -25.33 10.11
C GLY A 311 12.67 -25.17 8.70
N ASN A 312 11.83 -26.13 8.33
CA ASN A 312 11.13 -26.16 7.04
C ASN A 312 9.69 -25.62 7.19
N TRP A 313 9.37 -24.55 6.47
CA TRP A 313 8.05 -23.92 6.53
C TRP A 313 6.94 -24.79 5.97
N ALA A 314 7.20 -25.55 4.90
CA ALA A 314 6.22 -26.46 4.32
C ALA A 314 5.87 -27.61 5.28
N GLU A 315 6.84 -28.12 6.03
CA GLU A 315 6.60 -29.09 7.12
C GLU A 315 5.74 -28.48 8.22
N HIS A 316 6.08 -27.27 8.69
CA HIS A 316 5.32 -26.57 9.73
C HIS A 316 3.85 -26.35 9.34
N GLN A 317 3.60 -25.92 8.09
CA GLN A 317 2.25 -25.76 7.54
C GLN A 317 1.51 -27.09 7.44
N TRP A 318 2.19 -28.16 7.00
CA TRP A 318 1.59 -29.48 6.90
C TRP A 318 1.20 -30.05 8.27
N VAL A 319 2.04 -29.88 9.30
CA VAL A 319 1.75 -30.29 10.67
C VAL A 319 0.53 -29.55 11.21
N ARG A 320 0.49 -28.22 11.04
CA ARG A 320 -0.66 -27.40 11.42
C ARG A 320 -1.96 -27.89 10.79
N GLU A 321 -1.98 -28.07 9.48
CA GLU A 321 -3.18 -28.47 8.75
C GLU A 321 -3.63 -29.88 9.14
N SER A 322 -2.66 -30.78 9.37
CA SER A 322 -2.93 -32.16 9.81
C SER A 322 -3.55 -32.19 11.21
N LEU A 323 -3.07 -31.37 12.14
CA LEU A 323 -3.66 -31.24 13.49
C LEU A 323 -5.04 -30.60 13.45
N ARG A 324 -5.24 -29.56 12.63
CA ARG A 324 -6.55 -28.89 12.47
C ARG A 324 -7.58 -29.82 11.84
N THR A 325 -7.19 -30.54 10.81
CA THR A 325 -8.02 -31.59 10.18
C THR A 325 -8.39 -32.66 11.20
N ALA A 326 -7.44 -33.10 12.03
CA ALA A 326 -7.69 -34.06 13.08
C ALA A 326 -8.66 -33.54 14.15
N LEU A 327 -8.54 -32.27 14.57
CA LEU A 327 -9.45 -31.65 15.51
C LEU A 327 -10.90 -31.61 14.99
N VAL A 328 -11.08 -31.27 13.71
CA VAL A 328 -12.40 -31.15 13.09
C VAL A 328 -13.01 -32.53 12.79
N GLN A 329 -12.23 -33.44 12.22
CA GLN A 329 -12.73 -34.72 11.70
C GLN A 329 -12.61 -35.88 12.69
N LYS A 330 -11.80 -35.76 13.74
CA LYS A 330 -11.66 -36.72 14.84
C LYS A 330 -11.29 -38.14 14.39
N ASP A 331 -12.25 -39.03 14.21
CA ASP A 331 -12.05 -40.47 14.00
C ASP A 331 -12.50 -40.99 12.62
N VAL A 332 -12.65 -40.09 11.64
CA VAL A 332 -13.09 -40.43 10.27
C VAL A 332 -12.23 -41.50 9.57
N ASN A 333 -10.93 -41.58 9.86
CA ASN A 333 -10.06 -42.67 9.40
C ASN A 333 -8.85 -42.88 10.34
N ASP A 334 -8.13 -43.98 10.18
CA ASP A 334 -6.99 -44.37 11.02
C ASP A 334 -5.88 -43.32 11.12
N THR A 335 -5.66 -42.53 10.08
CA THR A 335 -4.64 -41.47 10.06
C THR A 335 -5.11 -40.26 10.85
N ILE A 336 -6.35 -39.83 10.64
CA ILE A 336 -6.96 -38.70 11.36
C ILE A 336 -7.13 -39.06 12.84
N ALA A 337 -7.57 -40.27 13.16
CA ALA A 337 -7.70 -40.76 14.53
C ALA A 337 -6.34 -40.77 15.27
N HIS A 338 -5.26 -41.19 14.60
CA HIS A 338 -3.90 -41.12 15.14
C HIS A 338 -3.47 -39.67 15.41
N ASN A 339 -3.67 -38.77 14.44
CA ASN A 339 -3.32 -37.36 14.59
C ASN A 339 -4.17 -36.67 15.67
N TYR A 340 -5.43 -37.09 15.84
CA TYR A 340 -6.32 -36.58 16.88
C TYR A 340 -5.89 -37.06 18.27
N ALA A 341 -5.45 -38.32 18.40
CA ALA A 341 -4.87 -38.81 19.64
C ALA A 341 -3.61 -38.02 20.04
N LEU A 342 -2.79 -37.61 19.06
CA LEU A 342 -1.66 -36.72 19.29
C LEU A 342 -2.10 -35.31 19.69
N TYR A 343 -3.16 -34.78 19.07
CA TYR A 343 -3.75 -33.52 19.52
C TYR A 343 -4.18 -33.60 20.99
N GLN A 344 -4.92 -34.65 21.37
CA GLN A 344 -5.38 -34.85 22.75
C GLN A 344 -4.23 -35.00 23.76
N GLU A 345 -3.13 -35.64 23.36
CA GLU A 345 -1.92 -35.73 24.21
C GLU A 345 -1.31 -34.36 24.51
N PHE A 346 -1.43 -33.40 23.59
CA PHE A 346 -0.87 -32.05 23.71
C PHE A 346 -1.94 -30.95 23.74
N GLU A 347 -3.18 -31.29 24.14
CA GLU A 347 -4.36 -30.42 24.02
C GLU A 347 -4.14 -29.04 24.66
N GLU A 348 -3.66 -29.03 25.91
CA GLU A 348 -3.37 -27.80 26.66
C GLU A 348 -2.39 -26.86 25.93
N ALA A 349 -1.42 -27.41 25.20
CA ALA A 349 -0.42 -26.63 24.47
C ALA A 349 -0.84 -26.26 23.05
N LEU A 350 -1.85 -26.94 22.48
CA LEU A 350 -2.28 -26.78 21.09
C LEU A 350 -3.58 -25.98 20.95
N ASP A 351 -4.47 -26.05 21.95
CA ASP A 351 -5.76 -25.37 22.00
C ASP A 351 -5.67 -23.88 21.65
N PRO A 352 -4.74 -23.07 22.21
CA PRO A 352 -4.66 -21.65 21.90
C PRO A 352 -4.40 -21.34 20.42
N TYR A 353 -3.82 -22.29 19.68
CA TYR A 353 -3.32 -22.09 18.32
C TYR A 353 -4.19 -22.73 17.24
N LEU A 354 -5.03 -23.70 17.58
CA LEU A 354 -5.80 -24.50 16.62
C LEU A 354 -7.32 -24.37 16.76
N ALA A 355 -7.84 -23.79 17.86
CA ALA A 355 -9.26 -23.76 18.20
C ALA A 355 -10.12 -22.71 17.45
N TYR A 356 -9.60 -22.06 16.39
CA TYR A 356 -10.33 -21.05 15.61
C TYR A 356 -10.41 -21.38 14.11
#